data_AF-A0A0N8QW38-F1
#
_entry.id   AF-A0A0N8QW38-F1
#
_cell.length_a   1.000
_cell.length_b   1.000
_cell.length_c   1.000
_cell.angle_alpha   90.00
_cell.angle_beta   90.00
_cell.angle_gamma   90.00
#
_symmetry.space_group_name_H-M   'P 1'
#
loop_
_entity.id
_entity.type
_entity.pdbx_description
1 polymer ?
#
loop_
_entity_poly.entity_id
_entity_poly.type
_entity_poly.pdbx_seq_one_letter_code
_entity_poly.pdbx_strand_id
1 'polypeptide(L)'
;MTDLNSLRTSLRSGEHVFADTLSFIAEGYDYQPQAFRNGDVDNAAGQNEGSCKTLGLALLEGLSDEDALLAFGEHYRSVQASPKATTTAISVR
;
A
#
# COMPACT_ATOMS: atom_id res chain seq x y z
N MET A 1 12.89 -6.07 -14.21
CA MET A 1 12.07 -6.55 -13.08
C MET A 1 12.73 -6.03 -11.82
N THR A 2 12.10 -5.08 -11.15
CA THR A 2 12.56 -4.60 -9.84
C THR A 2 12.44 -5.75 -8.87
N ASP A 3 13.50 -6.07 -8.11
CA ASP A 3 13.44 -7.09 -7.07
C ASP A 3 12.90 -6.51 -5.75
N LEU A 4 12.51 -7.40 -4.81
CA LEU A 4 11.95 -6.99 -3.52
C LEU A 4 12.90 -6.13 -2.68
N ASN A 5 14.22 -6.36 -2.74
CA ASN A 5 15.18 -5.58 -1.97
C ASN A 5 15.32 -4.18 -2.56
N SER A 6 15.27 -4.05 -3.88
CA SER A 6 15.22 -2.78 -4.59
C SER A 6 13.95 -1.99 -4.21
N LEU A 7 12.79 -2.66 -4.13
CA LEU A 7 11.56 -2.05 -3.63
C LEU A 7 11.73 -1.55 -2.20
N ARG A 8 12.17 -2.40 -1.26
CA ARG A 8 12.37 -2.03 0.15
C ARG A 8 13.32 -0.85 0.33
N THR A 9 14.38 -0.80 -0.48
CA THR A 9 15.31 0.33 -0.48
C THR A 9 14.62 1.63 -0.92
N SER A 10 13.78 1.56 -1.97
CA SER A 10 12.97 2.70 -2.43
C SER A 10 11.97 3.15 -1.36
N LEU A 11 11.24 2.22 -0.71
CA LEU A 11 10.27 2.53 0.36
C LEU A 11 10.91 3.38 1.47
N ARG A 12 12.12 3.01 1.88
CA ARG A 12 12.85 3.67 2.98
C ARG A 12 13.56 4.96 2.59
N SER A 13 13.54 5.34 1.31
CA SER A 13 14.10 6.62 0.85
C SER A 13 13.32 7.83 1.36
N GLY A 14 12.05 7.64 1.73
CA GLY A 14 11.13 8.73 2.11
C GLY A 14 10.46 9.42 0.92
N GLU A 15 10.94 9.18 -0.31
CA GLU A 15 10.44 9.79 -1.54
C GLU A 15 9.58 8.82 -2.38
N HIS A 16 9.41 7.57 -1.93
CA HIS A 16 8.63 6.57 -2.64
C HIS A 16 7.22 7.07 -2.98
N VAL A 17 6.78 6.81 -4.21
CA VAL A 17 5.44 7.16 -4.69
C VAL A 17 4.57 5.92 -4.82
N PHE A 18 3.28 6.06 -4.50
CA PHE A 18 2.35 4.94 -4.48
C PHE A 18 2.24 4.22 -5.84
N ALA A 19 2.34 4.98 -6.93
CA ALA A 19 2.32 4.44 -8.29
C ALA A 19 3.44 3.42 -8.56
N ASP A 20 4.60 3.56 -7.92
CA ASP A 20 5.72 2.63 -8.08
C ASP A 20 5.42 1.28 -7.42
N THR A 21 4.79 1.29 -6.24
CA THR A 21 4.28 0.06 -5.60
C THR A 21 3.26 -0.63 -6.50
N LEU A 22 2.30 0.11 -7.09
CA LEU A 22 1.32 -0.49 -7.99
C LEU A 22 1.96 -1.06 -9.27
N SER A 23 2.98 -0.39 -9.80
CA SER A 23 3.71 -0.84 -10.98
C SER A 23 4.50 -2.11 -10.69
N PHE A 24 5.18 -2.18 -9.53
CA PHE A 24 5.84 -3.39 -9.05
C PHE A 24 4.87 -4.58 -8.96
N ILE A 25 3.68 -4.34 -8.39
CA ILE A 25 2.66 -5.38 -8.27
C ILE A 25 2.17 -5.82 -9.65
N ALA A 26 1.90 -4.88 -10.56
CA ALA A 26 1.41 -5.17 -11.90
C ALA A 26 2.42 -5.96 -12.77
N GLU A 27 3.72 -5.78 -12.52
CA GLU A 27 4.78 -6.53 -13.22
C GLU A 27 5.01 -7.93 -12.64
N GLY A 28 4.77 -8.12 -11.34
CA GLY A 28 5.14 -9.33 -10.61
C GLY A 28 3.99 -10.27 -10.22
N TYR A 29 2.75 -9.78 -10.19
CA TYR A 29 1.61 -10.51 -9.61
C TYR A 29 0.34 -10.33 -10.43
N ASP A 30 -0.41 -11.42 -10.56
CA ASP A 30 -1.77 -11.38 -11.10
C ASP A 30 -2.76 -11.03 -9.99
N TYR A 31 -3.20 -9.77 -9.98
CA TYR A 31 -4.20 -9.31 -9.02
C TYR A 31 -5.60 -9.82 -9.38
N GLN A 32 -6.27 -10.42 -8.40
CA GLN A 32 -7.70 -10.73 -8.46
C GLN A 32 -8.47 -9.82 -7.50
N PRO A 33 -9.51 -9.11 -7.97
CA PRO A 33 -10.35 -8.31 -7.10
C PRO A 33 -10.96 -9.15 -5.98
N GLN A 34 -10.70 -8.77 -4.74
CA GLN A 34 -11.20 -9.45 -3.56
C GLN A 34 -11.68 -8.44 -2.52
N ALA A 35 -12.73 -8.80 -1.79
CA ALA A 35 -13.13 -8.04 -0.62
C ALA A 35 -12.07 -8.16 0.47
N PHE A 36 -11.80 -7.08 1.18
CA PHE A 36 -10.87 -7.07 2.30
C PHE A 36 -11.36 -6.15 3.39
N ARG A 37 -10.98 -6.46 4.63
CA ARG A 37 -11.27 -5.64 5.80
C ARG A 37 -9.95 -5.11 6.33
N ASN A 38 -9.87 -3.81 6.57
CA ASN A 38 -8.74 -3.19 7.26
C ASN A 38 -9.25 -2.42 8.49
N GLY A 39 -8.90 -2.90 9.68
CA GLY A 39 -9.44 -2.40 10.94
C GLY A 39 -10.97 -2.55 10.99
N ASP A 40 -11.67 -1.42 11.06
CA ASP A 40 -13.14 -1.33 11.05
C ASP A 40 -13.73 -0.98 9.68
N VAL A 41 -12.89 -0.88 8.65
CA VAL A 41 -13.32 -0.55 7.29
C VAL A 41 -13.43 -1.83 6.46
N ASP A 42 -14.65 -2.13 6.02
CA ASP A 42 -14.93 -3.20 5.06
C ASP A 42 -14.89 -2.64 3.63
N ASN A 43 -14.14 -3.30 2.75
CA ASN A 43 -14.00 -2.94 1.34
C ASN A 43 -14.51 -4.08 0.47
N ALA A 44 -15.48 -3.80 -0.41
CA ALA A 44 -15.95 -4.80 -1.36
C ALA A 44 -14.91 -5.10 -2.44
N ALA A 45 -15.04 -6.22 -3.14
CA ALA A 45 -14.19 -6.52 -4.30
C ALA A 45 -14.27 -5.39 -5.34
N GLY A 46 -13.12 -4.90 -5.79
CA GLY A 46 -13.04 -3.75 -6.70
C GLY A 46 -13.12 -2.38 -6.03
N GLN A 47 -13.30 -2.31 -4.70
CA GLN A 47 -13.16 -1.06 -3.93
C GLN A 47 -11.76 -0.97 -3.31
N ASN A 48 -11.19 0.23 -3.31
CA ASN A 48 -9.86 0.50 -2.75
C ASN A 48 -8.79 -0.50 -3.23
N GLU A 49 -8.81 -0.82 -4.52
CA GLU A 49 -7.94 -1.86 -5.10
C GLU A 49 -6.46 -1.58 -4.89
N GLY A 50 -6.07 -0.31 -4.88
CA GLY A 50 -4.70 0.07 -4.55
C GLY A 50 -4.30 -0.39 -3.15
N SER A 51 -5.16 -0.17 -2.15
CA SER A 51 -4.92 -0.65 -0.79
C SER A 51 -4.95 -2.19 -0.72
N CYS A 52 -5.89 -2.83 -1.40
CA CYS A 52 -5.95 -4.30 -1.46
C CYS A 52 -4.66 -4.90 -2.04
N LYS A 53 -4.15 -4.32 -3.13
CA LYS A 53 -2.90 -4.73 -3.78
C LYS A 53 -1.71 -4.56 -2.85
N THR A 54 -1.53 -3.38 -2.27
CA THR A 54 -0.39 -3.08 -1.38
C THR A 54 -0.40 -3.93 -0.12
N LEU A 55 -1.56 -4.11 0.52
CA LEU A 55 -1.67 -4.98 1.70
C LEU A 55 -1.47 -6.46 1.33
N GLY A 56 -1.99 -6.90 0.18
CA GLY A 56 -1.74 -8.24 -0.35
C GLY A 56 -0.25 -8.49 -0.60
N LEU A 57 0.45 -7.53 -1.21
CA LEU A 57 1.90 -7.58 -1.41
C LEU A 57 2.64 -7.68 -0.07
N ALA A 58 2.25 -6.87 0.91
CA ALA A 58 2.88 -6.90 2.23
C ALA A 58 2.77 -8.27 2.90
N LEU A 59 1.60 -8.92 2.79
CA LEU A 59 1.38 -10.27 3.32
C LEU A 59 2.17 -11.34 2.56
N LEU A 60 2.19 -11.26 1.22
CA LEU A 60 2.89 -12.23 0.38
C LEU A 60 4.41 -12.17 0.55
N GLU A 61 4.97 -10.97 0.63
CA GLU A 61 6.42 -10.73 0.69
C GLU A 61 6.95 -10.57 2.13
N GLY A 62 6.09 -10.74 3.13
CA GLY A 62 6.43 -10.60 4.55
C GLY A 62 7.02 -9.23 4.87
N LEU A 63 6.43 -8.17 4.34
CA LEU A 63 6.82 -6.80 4.68
C LEU A 63 6.49 -6.52 6.15
N SER A 64 7.32 -5.71 6.80
CA SER A 64 6.99 -5.17 8.10
C SER A 64 5.83 -4.17 8.00
N ASP A 65 5.13 -3.92 9.09
CA ASP A 65 4.05 -2.92 9.14
C ASP A 65 4.55 -1.55 8.65
N GLU A 66 5.78 -1.16 9.02
CA GLU A 66 6.40 0.09 8.58
C GLU A 66 6.64 0.10 7.06
N ASP A 67 7.22 -0.96 6.49
CA ASP A 67 7.45 -1.05 5.05
C ASP A 67 6.10 -1.06 4.29
N ALA A 68 5.08 -1.73 4.82
CA ALA A 68 3.73 -1.72 4.24
C ALA A 68 3.10 -0.32 4.24
N LEU A 69 3.28 0.45 5.32
CA LEU A 69 2.85 1.85 5.41
C LEU A 69 3.61 2.74 4.41
N LEU A 70 4.93 2.56 4.30
CA LEU A 70 5.76 3.29 3.34
C LEU A 70 5.37 2.99 1.89
N ALA A 71 4.86 1.79 1.61
CA ALA A 71 4.37 1.40 0.28
C ALA A 71 3.12 2.17 -0.16
N PHE A 72 2.42 2.84 0.76
CA PHE A 72 1.37 3.82 0.40
C PHE A 72 1.93 5.18 -0.03
N GLY A 73 3.25 5.39 0.04
CA GLY A 73 3.94 6.56 -0.48
C GLY A 73 3.39 7.88 0.06
N GLU A 74 3.03 8.78 -0.87
CA GLU A 74 2.48 10.10 -0.56
C GLU A 74 1.18 10.06 0.24
N HIS A 75 0.39 9.00 0.13
CA HIS A 75 -0.85 8.85 0.89
C HIS A 75 -0.57 8.68 2.38
N TYR A 76 0.42 7.86 2.74
CA TYR A 76 0.85 7.71 4.12
C TYR A 76 1.47 9.01 4.67
N ARG A 77 2.32 9.67 3.88
CA ARG A 77 2.91 10.98 4.27
C ARG A 77 1.84 12.04 4.50
N SER A 78 0.79 12.07 3.68
CA SER A 78 -0.33 13.00 3.84
C SER A 78 -1.10 12.77 5.16
N VAL A 79 -1.35 11.50 5.51
CA VAL A 79 -1.98 11.12 6.79
C VAL A 79 -1.10 11.50 7.98
N GLN A 80 0.20 11.22 7.92
CA GLN A 80 1.15 11.62 8.97
C GLN A 80 1.20 13.15 9.16
N ALA A 81 1.21 13.92 8.07
CA ALA A 81 1.25 15.38 8.11
C ALA A 81 -0.05 16.00 8.65
N SER A 82 -1.18 15.26 8.57
CA SER A 82 -2.49 15.73 9.01
C SER A 82 -3.14 14.75 10.00
N PRO A 83 -2.66 14.66 11.25
CA PRO A 83 -3.18 13.71 12.24
C PRO A 83 -4.66 13.96 12.62
N LYS A 84 -5.25 15.09 12.22
CA LYS A 84 -6.64 15.48 12.50
C LYS A 84 -7.57 15.41 11.29
N ALA A 85 -7.07 15.08 10.09
CA ALA A 85 -7.92 14.94 8.91
C ALA A 85 -8.64 13.57 8.96
N THR A 86 -9.90 13.59 9.35
CA THR A 86 -10.78 12.40 9.40
C THR A 86 -11.30 12.00 8.01
N THR A 87 -10.81 12.61 6.94
CA THR A 87 -11.38 12.43 5.61
C THR A 87 -10.26 12.27 4.60
N THR A 88 -9.91 11.04 4.25
CA THR A 88 -9.72 10.59 2.86
C THR A 88 -9.76 9.06 2.88
N ALA A 89 -10.46 8.47 1.91
CA ALA A 89 -10.86 7.06 1.81
C ALA A 89 -9.69 6.05 1.64
N ILE A 90 -8.59 6.21 2.37
CA ILE A 90 -7.44 5.31 2.30
C ILE A 90 -7.37 4.58 3.63
N SER A 91 -7.60 3.27 3.57
CA SER A 91 -7.55 2.37 4.72
C SER A 91 -6.10 2.21 5.18
N VAL A 92 -5.52 3.22 5.84
CA VAL A 92 -4.14 3.21 6.36
C VAL A 92 -4.15 3.54 7.87
N ARG A 93 -5.13 3.01 8.59
CA ARG A 93 -5.17 3.05 10.06
C ARG A 93 -4.98 1.67 10.63
#